data_AF-A0A8T4QS80-F1
#
_entry.id   AF-A0A8T4QS80-F1
#
_cell.length_a   1.000
_cell.length_b   1.000
_cell.length_c   1.000
_cell.angle_alpha   90.00
_cell.angle_beta   90.00
_cell.angle_gamma   90.00
#
_symmetry.space_group_name_H-M   'P 1'
#
loop_
_entity.id
_entity.type
_entity.pdbx_description
1 polymer ?
#
loop_
_entity_poly.entity_id
_entity_poly.type
_entity_poly.pdbx_seq_one_letter_code
_entity_poly.pdbx_strand_id
1 'polypeptide(L)'
;MDEYDLEGDTGEESEAESGDEVEVSSEEEAFLQGYNEDEKVHICEECGSALREGKKSFHKEINGEDHTFCSKSCAEEFEETMKTE
;
A
#
# COMPACT_ATOMS: atom_id res chain seq x y z
N MET A 1 -34.34 21.17 51.49
CA MET A 1 -33.42 20.09 51.91
C MET A 1 -34.27 18.87 51.77
N ASP A 2 -34.22 18.29 50.58
CA ASP A 2 -35.19 17.28 50.16
C ASP A 2 -34.35 16.11 49.66
N GLU A 3 -34.59 15.04 50.39
CA GLU A 3 -33.79 13.84 50.54
C GLU A 3 -34.20 12.82 49.46
N TYR A 4 -33.21 12.05 49.07
CA TYR A 4 -33.10 11.07 47.99
C TYR A 4 -34.06 9.88 48.14
N ASP A 5 -34.54 9.34 47.01
CA ASP A 5 -34.86 7.91 46.90
C ASP A 5 -34.43 7.38 45.53
N LEU A 6 -33.64 6.32 45.57
CA LEU A 6 -32.97 5.61 44.48
C LEU A 6 -33.71 4.28 44.28
N GLU A 7 -33.55 3.66 43.12
CA GLU A 7 -33.86 2.25 42.75
C GLU A 7 -35.27 2.04 42.17
N GLY A 8 -35.51 1.23 41.13
CA GLY A 8 -34.67 0.30 40.40
C GLY A 8 -35.53 -0.46 39.39
N ASP A 9 -34.92 -0.74 38.25
CA ASP A 9 -35.28 -1.57 37.08
C ASP A 9 -36.22 -2.78 37.33
N THR A 10 -37.13 -3.08 36.39
CA THR A 10 -37.42 -4.46 35.94
C THR A 10 -38.35 -4.54 34.71
N GLY A 11 -37.87 -5.24 33.67
CA GLY A 11 -38.64 -6.10 32.75
C GLY A 11 -39.00 -5.50 31.38
N GLU A 12 -38.25 -5.83 30.32
CA GLU A 12 -38.59 -6.83 29.25
C GLU A 12 -39.61 -6.27 28.24
N GLU A 13 -39.49 -6.28 26.91
CA GLU A 13 -38.85 -7.06 25.82
C GLU A 13 -38.95 -6.11 24.57
N SER A 14 -38.18 -6.11 23.47
CA SER A 14 -37.94 -7.16 22.47
C SER A 14 -37.13 -6.54 21.32
N GLU A 15 -36.15 -7.30 20.85
CA GLU A 15 -35.57 -7.41 19.50
C GLU A 15 -36.05 -6.45 18.39
N ALA A 16 -35.12 -5.66 17.84
CA ALA A 16 -35.01 -5.43 16.40
C ALA A 16 -33.58 -4.97 16.09
N GLU A 17 -32.81 -5.91 15.53
CA GLU A 17 -31.66 -5.66 14.68
C GLU A 17 -31.93 -4.53 13.68
N SER A 18 -31.55 -3.30 14.03
CA SER A 18 -31.48 -2.23 13.03
C SER A 18 -30.13 -2.36 12.34
N GLY A 19 -30.06 -3.29 11.38
CA GLY A 19 -29.04 -3.26 10.36
C GLY A 19 -29.13 -1.90 9.67
N ASP A 20 -28.18 -1.03 9.96
CA ASP A 20 -28.03 0.26 9.28
C ASP A 20 -27.64 -0.07 7.83
N GLU A 21 -28.65 -0.13 6.97
CA GLU A 21 -28.47 -0.16 5.52
C GLU A 21 -27.92 1.20 5.10
N VAL A 22 -26.60 1.34 5.17
CA VAL A 22 -25.91 2.47 4.56
C VAL A 22 -26.15 2.38 3.06
N GLU A 23 -27.08 3.19 2.56
CA GLU A 23 -27.29 3.45 1.15
C GLU A 23 -26.05 4.18 0.61
N VAL A 24 -25.08 3.41 0.14
CA VAL A 24 -23.95 3.94 -0.62
C VAL A 24 -24.53 4.56 -1.90
N SER A 25 -24.50 5.89 -2.00
CA SER A 25 -24.97 6.62 -3.18
C SER A 25 -24.08 6.27 -4.38
N SER A 26 -24.65 6.21 -5.59
CA SER A 26 -23.91 5.82 -6.80
C SER A 26 -22.68 6.69 -7.11
N GLU A 27 -22.52 7.85 -6.46
CA GLU A 27 -21.40 8.78 -6.66
C GLU A 27 -20.14 8.46 -5.81
N GLU A 28 -20.28 7.70 -4.73
CA GLU A 28 -19.17 7.27 -3.86
C GLU A 28 -18.49 5.96 -4.34
N GLU A 29 -19.17 5.20 -5.20
CA GLU A 29 -18.65 4.02 -5.91
C GLU A 29 -17.47 4.36 -6.87
N ALA A 30 -17.26 5.64 -7.20
CA ALA A 30 -16.15 6.07 -8.06
C ALA A 30 -14.82 6.30 -7.31
N PHE A 31 -14.86 6.44 -5.98
CA PHE A 31 -13.64 6.60 -5.16
C PHE A 31 -12.91 5.27 -4.89
N LEU A 32 -13.56 4.14 -5.21
CA LEU A 32 -12.99 2.79 -5.17
C LEU A 32 -12.34 2.39 -6.50
N GLN A 33 -12.05 3.35 -7.39
CA GLN A 33 -11.30 3.13 -8.62
C GLN A 33 -9.90 2.60 -8.25
N GLY A 34 -9.79 1.28 -8.27
CA GLY A 34 -8.70 0.49 -7.73
C GLY A 34 -7.32 1.02 -8.09
N TYR A 35 -6.47 1.02 -7.07
CA TYR A 35 -5.02 1.01 -7.23
C TYR A 35 -4.69 -0.06 -8.28
N ASN A 36 -4.14 0.34 -9.43
CA ASN A 36 -3.63 -0.63 -10.39
C ASN A 36 -2.38 -1.24 -9.75
N GLU A 37 -2.58 -2.35 -9.06
CA GLU A 37 -1.57 -3.03 -8.24
C GLU A 37 -0.57 -3.83 -9.11
N ASP A 38 -0.72 -3.78 -10.44
CA ASP A 38 -0.06 -4.70 -11.37
C ASP A 38 0.89 -4.03 -12.39
N GLU A 39 1.31 -2.79 -12.19
CA GLU A 39 2.45 -2.27 -12.98
C GLU A 39 3.73 -2.93 -12.46
N LYS A 40 4.20 -3.98 -13.16
CA LYS A 40 5.48 -4.65 -12.89
C LYS A 40 6.64 -3.71 -13.24
N VAL A 41 6.92 -2.78 -12.34
CA VAL A 41 8.08 -1.89 -12.44
C VAL A 41 9.31 -2.57 -11.84
N HIS A 42 10.41 -2.54 -12.57
CA HIS A 42 11.72 -2.88 -12.01
C HIS A 42 12.27 -1.67 -11.26
N ILE A 43 13.10 -1.87 -10.24
CA ILE A 43 13.69 -0.75 -9.49
C ILE A 43 15.19 -0.78 -9.74
N CYS A 44 15.79 0.39 -9.97
CA CYS A 44 17.24 0.52 -10.07
C CYS A 44 17.87 0.25 -8.70
N GLU A 45 18.80 -0.69 -8.61
CA GLU A 45 19.43 -1.03 -7.31
C GLU A 45 20.42 0.01 -6.80
N GLU A 46 20.94 0.88 -7.67
CA GLU A 46 21.80 1.98 -7.25
C GLU A 46 20.97 3.17 -6.73
N CYS A 47 20.10 3.76 -7.57
CA CYS A 47 19.38 4.98 -7.22
C CYS A 47 17.92 4.80 -6.77
N GLY A 48 17.39 3.58 -6.75
CA GLY A 48 15.99 3.31 -6.34
C GLY A 48 14.93 3.78 -7.34
N SER A 49 15.32 4.14 -8.57
CA SER A 49 14.39 4.67 -9.57
C SER A 49 13.49 3.58 -10.17
N ALA A 50 12.19 3.87 -10.29
CA ALA A 50 11.23 2.98 -10.94
C ALA A 50 11.41 2.94 -12.48
N LEU A 51 11.70 1.74 -12.97
CA LEU A 51 11.85 1.35 -14.37
C LEU A 51 10.50 0.77 -14.83
N ARG A 52 9.71 1.62 -15.47
CA ARG A 52 8.47 1.18 -16.13
C ARG A 52 8.78 0.39 -17.39
N GLU A 53 7.89 -0.54 -17.73
CA GLU A 53 7.95 -1.29 -18.98
C GLU A 53 8.06 -0.31 -20.18
N GLY A 54 9.05 -0.55 -21.05
CA GLY A 54 9.34 0.31 -22.21
C GLY A 54 10.48 1.32 -22.02
N LYS A 55 11.01 1.52 -20.81
CA LYS A 55 12.30 2.22 -20.61
C LYS A 55 13.46 1.25 -20.83
N LYS A 56 14.60 1.78 -21.30
CA LYS A 56 15.85 1.02 -21.38
C LYS A 56 16.30 0.67 -19.95
N SER A 57 16.13 -0.58 -19.55
CA SER A 57 16.80 -1.14 -18.37
C SER A 57 18.17 -1.68 -18.78
N PHE A 58 19.13 -1.57 -17.87
CA PHE A 58 20.44 -2.19 -18.01
C PHE A 58 20.53 -3.32 -16.99
N HIS A 59 20.85 -4.52 -17.46
CA HIS A 59 21.08 -5.67 -16.60
C HIS A 59 22.57 -5.95 -16.52
N LYS A 60 23.07 -6.24 -15.32
CA LYS A 60 24.48 -6.52 -15.10
C LYS A 60 24.63 -7.50 -13.95
N GLU A 61 25.41 -8.55 -14.19
CA GLU A 61 25.78 -9.52 -13.17
C GLU A 61 26.93 -8.95 -12.33
N ILE A 62 26.72 -8.84 -11.03
CA ILE A 62 27.71 -8.36 -10.06
C ILE A 62 27.70 -9.34 -8.89
N ASN A 63 28.87 -9.86 -8.49
CA ASN A 63 28.99 -10.88 -7.43
C ASN A 63 28.16 -12.16 -7.62
N GLY A 64 27.74 -12.47 -8.85
CA GLY A 64 26.90 -13.62 -9.17
C GLY A 64 25.39 -13.37 -8.99
N GLU A 65 25.00 -12.12 -8.77
CA GLU A 65 23.60 -11.67 -8.70
C GLU A 65 23.28 -10.77 -9.91
N ASP A 66 22.09 -10.96 -10.49
CA ASP A 66 21.61 -10.18 -11.64
C ASP A 66 20.92 -8.90 -11.15
N HIS A 67 21.58 -7.76 -11.36
CA HIS A 67 21.08 -6.47 -10.92
C HIS A 67 20.51 -5.66 -12.09
N THR A 68 19.46 -4.88 -11.83
CA THR A 68 18.81 -4.04 -12.84
C THR A 68 19.01 -2.55 -12.55
N PHE A 69 19.32 -1.78 -13.58
CA PHE A 69 19.68 -0.37 -13.48
C PHE A 69 18.93 0.51 -14.49
N CYS A 70 18.75 1.78 -14.16
CA CYS A 70 18.12 2.78 -15.04
C CYS A 70 19.05 3.25 -16.16
N SER A 71 20.37 3.09 -15.99
CA SER A 71 21.38 3.56 -16.92
C SER A 71 22.69 2.79 -16.74
N LYS A 72 23.59 2.92 -17.73
CA LYS A 72 24.93 2.34 -17.65
C LYS A 72 25.76 2.93 -16.50
N SER A 73 25.63 4.24 -16.25
CA SER A 73 26.35 4.94 -15.17
C SER A 73 26.04 4.34 -13.81
N CYS A 74 24.76 4.11 -13.51
CA CYS A 74 24.32 3.46 -12.27
C CYS A 74 24.90 2.04 -12.10
N ALA A 75 24.97 1.28 -13.19
CA ALA A 75 25.54 -0.08 -13.18
C ALA A 75 27.08 -0.08 -13.02
N GLU A 76 27.75 1.01 -13.39
CA GLU A 76 29.19 1.19 -13.19
C GLU A 76 29.46 1.62 -11.75
N GLU A 77 28.74 2.63 -11.23
CA GLU A 77 28.86 3.09 -9.85
C GLU A 77 28.58 1.96 -8.85
N PHE A 78 27.50 1.19 -9.04
CA PHE A 78 27.17 0.06 -8.18
C PHE A 78 28.21 -1.06 -8.21
N GLU A 79 28.83 -1.30 -9.38
CA GLU A 79 29.92 -2.28 -9.46
C GLU A 79 31.17 -1.78 -8.73
N GLU A 80 31.49 -0.49 -8.81
CA GLU A 80 32.62 0.09 -8.09
C GLU A 80 32.41 0.06 -6.57
N THR A 81 31.18 0.31 -6.10
CA THR A 81 30.85 0.16 -4.68
C THR A 81 30.99 -1.30 -4.24
N MET A 82 30.42 -2.24 -4.99
CA MET A 82 30.44 -3.67 -4.67
C MET A 82 31.84 -4.30 -4.72
N LYS A 83 32.78 -3.73 -5.48
CA LYS A 83 34.19 -4.17 -5.51
C LYS A 83 35.01 -3.69 -4.31
N THR A 84 34.54 -2.66 -3.62
CA THR A 84 35.29 -1.99 -2.56
C THR A 84 34.92 -2.50 -1.16
N GLU A 85 33.85 -3.30 -1.06
CA GLU A 85 33.38 -3.94 0.17
C GLU A 85 34.03 -5.30 0.48
#